data_AF-A0A7Y4TRV1-F1
#
_entry.id   AF-A0A7Y4TRV1-F1
#
_cell.length_a   1.000
_cell.length_b   1.000
_cell.length_c   1.000
_cell.angle_alpha   90.00
_cell.angle_beta   90.00
_cell.angle_gamma   90.00
#
_symmetry.space_group_name_H-M   'P 1'
#
loop_
_entity.id
_entity.type
_entity.pdbx_description
1 polymer ?
#
loop_
_entity_poly.entity_id
_entity_poly.type
_entity_poly.pdbx_seq_one_letter_code
_entity_poly.pdbx_strand_id
1 'polypeptide(L)'
;MKKTALFLSFLFFCFASFAQRTTENDGDWSKQFLVLRNTAEADLVIRVGDIDNLGFGFDADFNPFSGRSTYSHPFPWNINKEDAKGTDRIMVPSSYKSFSAVNQDGYTGSTSRPANNPYTISIPLAEVKKVKVDSASLQFFIDDFQAPSMGSKFQVKINGLRFTEAERMINRVDQTGPIGKLITLRLTPELLAKLNTDSLIIAIDDPASKVGDGYALDFVKLLINPKIIYKGTAQGRILDITTRQPIPQAMASIEGYGSVISDDDGVFIIENIPAGLNIVRGSAEGYSSDEKQVDVIAEESSEMVELELKRSGKVNFNNKTLQEGDNLVLNNIQFDVNSAVLKAEGKAELDKLVTLMKQNISVEILLSGHTSSEGAATLNRELSLKRVRSCKDYLASKGIDDGRITIKGFGPDMPIAANDTEANRAKNRRVEMKITKL
;
A
#
# COMPACT_ATOMS: atom_id res chain seq x y z
N MET A 1 69.65 -22.29 -19.57
CA MET A 1 69.19 -21.29 -18.58
C MET A 1 68.34 -20.24 -19.29
N LYS A 2 67.01 -20.42 -19.31
CA LYS A 2 66.06 -19.43 -19.85
C LYS A 2 65.65 -18.51 -18.69
N LYS A 3 65.87 -17.20 -18.83
CA LYS A 3 65.41 -16.19 -17.88
C LYS A 3 63.97 -15.82 -18.22
N THR A 4 63.04 -16.12 -17.33
CA THR A 4 61.65 -15.69 -17.39
C THR A 4 61.59 -14.25 -16.86
N ALA A 5 61.23 -13.30 -17.72
CA ALA A 5 60.96 -11.92 -17.31
C ALA A 5 59.50 -11.83 -16.83
N LEU A 6 59.32 -11.51 -15.54
CA LEU A 6 58.02 -11.26 -14.93
C LEU A 6 57.60 -9.82 -15.29
N PHE A 7 56.58 -9.67 -16.15
CA PHE A 7 55.96 -8.38 -16.43
C PHE A 7 55.00 -8.04 -15.29
N LEU A 8 55.39 -7.10 -14.43
CA LEU A 8 54.53 -6.55 -13.39
C LEU A 8 53.60 -5.52 -14.04
N SER A 9 52.34 -5.88 -14.26
CA SER A 9 51.29 -4.95 -14.71
C SER A 9 50.93 -4.03 -13.53
N PHE A 10 51.42 -2.80 -13.56
CA PHE A 10 50.89 -1.73 -12.72
C PHE A 10 49.51 -1.34 -13.25
N LEU A 11 48.45 -1.83 -12.59
CA LEU A 11 47.12 -1.25 -12.73
C LEU A 11 47.18 0.16 -12.11
N PHE A 12 47.18 1.19 -12.95
CA PHE A 12 46.86 2.54 -12.53
C PHE A 12 45.37 2.56 -12.17
N PHE A 13 45.05 2.52 -10.87
CA PHE A 13 43.75 2.95 -10.39
C PHE A 13 43.65 4.45 -10.67
N CYS A 14 42.91 4.80 -11.72
CA CYS A 14 42.46 6.16 -11.92
C CYS A 14 41.48 6.45 -10.78
N PHE A 15 41.91 7.21 -9.76
CA PHE A 15 41.00 7.75 -8.76
C PHE A 15 40.00 8.63 -9.50
N ALA A 16 38.78 8.14 -9.69
CA ALA A 16 37.68 8.99 -10.09
C ALA A 16 37.51 10.03 -8.99
N SER A 17 37.68 11.31 -9.34
CA SER A 17 37.34 12.43 -8.48
C SER A 17 35.83 12.42 -8.29
N PHE A 18 35.34 11.86 -7.18
CA PHE A 18 33.93 11.95 -6.81
C PHE A 18 33.54 13.43 -6.64
N ALA A 19 32.46 13.84 -7.31
CA ALA A 19 32.10 15.24 -7.38
C ALA A 19 31.26 15.64 -6.16
N GLN A 20 31.91 16.17 -5.13
CA GLN A 20 31.23 16.93 -4.10
C GLN A 20 30.62 18.20 -4.72
N ARG A 21 29.32 18.42 -4.53
CA ARG A 21 28.59 19.51 -5.21
C ARG A 21 28.12 20.57 -4.22
N THR A 22 27.91 21.78 -4.73
CA THR A 22 27.11 22.80 -4.06
C THR A 22 26.00 23.21 -5.01
N THR A 23 24.74 23.04 -4.61
CA THR A 23 23.58 23.45 -5.42
C THR A 23 22.77 24.51 -4.68
N GLU A 24 21.93 25.26 -5.40
CA GLU A 24 21.04 26.24 -4.78
C GLU A 24 19.99 25.59 -3.86
N ASN A 25 19.52 24.37 -4.21
CA ASN A 25 18.48 23.67 -3.46
C ASN A 25 19.01 22.81 -2.31
N ASP A 26 20.27 22.36 -2.38
CA ASP A 26 20.84 21.37 -1.45
C ASP A 26 22.08 21.90 -0.70
N GLY A 27 22.60 23.05 -1.12
CA GLY A 27 23.80 23.67 -0.55
C GLY A 27 25.04 22.80 -0.73
N ASP A 28 26.06 23.03 0.10
CA ASP A 28 27.33 22.30 0.06
C ASP A 28 27.17 20.89 0.60
N TRP A 29 27.37 19.91 -0.28
CA TRP A 29 27.15 18.49 0.01
C TRP A 29 28.03 17.97 1.16
N SER A 30 29.23 18.52 1.43
CA SER A 30 30.07 18.07 2.57
C SER A 30 29.60 18.52 3.96
N LYS A 31 28.62 19.43 4.03
CA LYS A 31 28.19 19.95 5.32
C LYS A 31 27.34 18.92 6.04
N GLN A 32 27.87 18.39 7.14
CA GLN A 32 27.17 17.52 8.10
C GLN A 32 25.88 18.14 8.68
N PHE A 33 25.77 19.47 8.65
CA PHE A 33 24.56 20.20 9.02
C PHE A 33 24.40 21.42 8.13
N LEU A 34 23.18 21.64 7.63
CA LEU A 34 22.86 22.76 6.75
C LEU A 34 21.44 23.26 7.01
N VAL A 35 21.25 24.57 6.89
CA VAL A 35 19.93 25.22 6.82
C VAL A 35 19.87 26.11 5.59
N LEU A 36 18.86 25.92 4.76
CA LEU A 36 18.56 26.78 3.60
C LEU A 36 17.15 27.35 3.73
N ARG A 37 16.95 28.58 3.24
CA ARG A 37 15.69 29.32 3.33
C ARG A 37 15.20 29.69 1.94
N ASN A 38 13.89 29.62 1.71
CA ASN A 38 13.24 30.02 0.47
C ASN A 38 13.85 29.38 -0.78
N THR A 39 14.15 28.08 -0.69
CA THR A 39 14.62 27.30 -1.84
C THR A 39 13.47 27.00 -2.81
N ALA A 40 13.79 26.47 -3.99
CA ALA A 40 12.74 25.98 -4.88
C ALA A 40 11.98 24.79 -4.30
N GLU A 41 12.63 23.97 -3.45
CA GLU A 41 12.07 22.75 -2.84
C GLU A 41 11.20 23.05 -1.61
N ALA A 42 11.51 24.07 -0.82
CA ALA A 42 10.82 24.34 0.44
C ALA A 42 11.08 25.75 0.97
N ASP A 43 10.19 26.25 1.83
CA ASP A 43 10.38 27.52 2.55
C ASP A 43 11.56 27.44 3.54
N LEU A 44 11.79 26.25 4.11
CA LEU A 44 12.96 25.94 4.92
C LEU A 44 13.39 24.49 4.67
N VAL A 45 14.69 24.29 4.42
CA VAL A 45 15.34 22.97 4.34
C VAL A 45 16.32 22.90 5.50
N ILE A 46 16.26 21.80 6.27
CA ILE A 46 17.30 21.47 7.25
C ILE A 46 17.82 20.08 6.93
N ARG A 47 19.13 19.94 6.71
CA ARG A 47 19.78 18.64 6.46
C ARG A 47 20.72 18.29 7.60
N VAL A 48 20.71 17.02 7.98
CA VAL A 48 21.70 16.37 8.86
C VAL A 48 22.33 15.20 8.10
N GLY A 49 23.66 15.08 8.17
CA GLY A 49 24.46 14.23 7.29
C GLY A 49 24.93 15.00 6.04
N ASP A 50 26.10 14.65 5.54
CA ASP A 50 26.54 15.05 4.21
C ASP A 50 25.85 14.24 3.10
N ILE A 51 26.11 14.59 1.84
CA ILE A 51 25.59 13.87 0.69
C ILE A 51 26.81 13.29 -0.01
N ASP A 52 27.19 12.08 0.38
CA ASP A 52 28.40 11.44 -0.15
C ASP A 52 28.30 9.93 -0.33
N ASN A 53 27.08 9.37 -0.30
CA ASN A 53 26.84 7.94 -0.52
C ASN A 53 27.63 7.08 0.49
N LEU A 54 27.51 7.37 1.78
CA LEU A 54 28.21 6.66 2.85
C LEU A 54 29.74 6.70 2.67
N GLY A 55 30.26 7.80 2.13
CA GLY A 55 31.68 8.00 1.80
C GLY A 55 32.17 7.40 0.47
N PHE A 56 31.32 6.70 -0.29
CA PHE A 56 31.71 6.16 -1.61
C PHE A 56 31.71 7.21 -2.72
N GLY A 57 31.07 8.35 -2.49
CA GLY A 57 30.82 9.37 -3.48
C GLY A 57 29.76 8.95 -4.49
N PHE A 58 29.42 9.92 -5.33
CA PHE A 58 28.49 9.76 -6.44
C PHE A 58 29.20 9.98 -7.77
N ASP A 59 28.69 9.35 -8.82
CA ASP A 59 29.10 9.65 -10.19
C ASP A 59 28.88 11.14 -10.52
N ALA A 60 29.64 11.66 -11.48
CA ALA A 60 29.70 13.09 -11.78
C ALA A 60 28.37 13.71 -12.25
N ASP A 61 27.43 12.91 -12.72
CA ASP A 61 26.08 13.30 -13.16
C ASP A 61 24.96 12.80 -12.24
N PHE A 62 25.25 11.91 -11.29
CA PHE A 62 24.24 11.35 -10.38
C PHE A 62 23.61 12.44 -9.49
N ASN A 63 22.31 12.35 -9.27
CA ASN A 63 21.57 13.23 -8.37
C ASN A 63 20.75 12.37 -7.39
N PRO A 64 21.05 12.36 -6.08
CA PRO A 64 20.34 11.54 -5.10
C PRO A 64 18.87 11.93 -4.93
N PHE A 65 18.50 13.14 -5.36
CA PHE A 65 17.12 13.64 -5.32
C PHE A 65 16.29 13.26 -6.55
N SER A 66 16.93 12.70 -7.59
CA SER A 66 16.25 12.28 -8.82
C SER A 66 15.42 11.01 -8.67
N GLY A 67 15.54 10.30 -7.54
CA GLY A 67 14.89 9.01 -7.31
C GLY A 67 15.63 7.82 -7.91
N ARG A 68 16.70 8.04 -8.69
CA ARG A 68 17.58 6.97 -9.17
C ARG A 68 18.30 6.33 -7.98
N SER A 69 18.29 5.00 -7.94
CA SER A 69 19.07 4.23 -6.97
C SER A 69 20.56 4.28 -7.31
N THR A 70 21.42 4.16 -6.29
CA THR A 70 22.87 4.05 -6.53
C THR A 70 23.21 2.70 -7.15
N TYR A 71 24.42 2.59 -7.72
CA TYR A 71 24.98 1.27 -8.00
C TYR A 71 25.34 0.56 -6.69
N SER A 72 25.29 -0.77 -6.70
CA SER A 72 25.74 -1.56 -5.55
C SER A 72 27.20 -1.27 -5.22
N HIS A 73 27.50 -1.11 -3.92
CA HIS A 73 28.85 -0.88 -3.42
C HIS A 73 29.34 -1.96 -2.44
N PRO A 74 30.62 -1.99 -2.06
CA PRO A 74 31.13 -2.93 -1.07
C PRO A 74 30.68 -2.60 0.37
N PHE A 75 30.76 -3.59 1.27
CA PHE A 75 30.57 -3.47 2.71
C PHE A 75 31.62 -4.29 3.49
N PRO A 76 31.93 -3.95 4.77
CA PRO A 76 31.57 -2.72 5.47
C PRO A 76 32.43 -1.53 5.00
N TRP A 77 31.94 -0.30 5.18
CA TRP A 77 32.68 0.93 4.87
C TRP A 77 33.35 1.53 6.12
N ASN A 78 34.29 2.44 5.89
CA ASN A 78 34.99 3.13 6.97
C ASN A 78 34.16 4.29 7.48
N ILE A 79 33.74 4.23 8.73
CA ILE A 79 33.03 5.33 9.40
C ILE A 79 34.01 6.48 9.64
N ASN A 80 33.64 7.67 9.20
CA ASN A 80 34.38 8.88 9.50
C ASN A 80 33.87 9.45 10.85
N LYS A 81 34.80 9.83 11.73
CA LYS A 81 34.42 10.15 13.13
C LYS A 81 33.69 11.49 13.24
N GLU A 82 33.89 12.32 12.23
CA GLU A 82 33.32 13.63 12.02
C GLU A 82 31.89 13.57 11.47
N ASP A 83 31.44 12.40 11.00
CA ASP A 83 30.08 12.20 10.47
C ASP A 83 29.03 12.46 11.55
N ALA A 84 27.89 13.00 11.11
CA ALA A 84 26.76 13.24 11.98
C ALA A 84 26.32 11.93 12.66
N LYS A 85 25.86 12.05 13.92
CA LYS A 85 25.40 10.87 14.66
C LYS A 85 24.14 10.31 13.99
N GLY A 86 24.20 9.01 13.68
CA GLY A 86 23.09 8.29 13.05
C GLY A 86 23.12 8.30 11.52
N THR A 87 24.16 8.86 10.90
CA THR A 87 24.44 8.76 9.46
C THR A 87 25.76 8.03 9.20
N ASP A 88 25.97 7.59 7.95
CA ASP A 88 27.24 7.07 7.40
C ASP A 88 27.79 5.87 8.16
N ARG A 89 26.89 5.10 8.75
CA ARG A 89 27.23 3.93 9.54
C ARG A 89 26.13 2.89 9.46
N ILE A 90 26.56 1.65 9.57
CA ILE A 90 25.65 0.52 9.75
C ILE A 90 25.04 0.61 11.14
N MET A 91 23.72 0.71 11.16
CA MET A 91 22.87 0.73 12.31
C MET A 91 22.31 -0.66 12.54
N VAL A 92 22.78 -1.35 13.59
CA VAL A 92 22.21 -2.65 13.95
C VAL A 92 21.08 -2.47 14.98
N PRO A 93 19.84 -2.86 14.67
CA PRO A 93 18.70 -2.84 15.57
C PRO A 93 18.90 -3.65 16.84
N SER A 94 18.18 -3.23 17.87
CA SER A 94 18.50 -3.59 19.22
C SER A 94 17.54 -4.61 19.82
N SER A 95 17.82 -5.89 19.56
CA SER A 95 17.22 -7.03 20.28
C SER A 95 17.75 -8.40 19.81
N TYR A 96 18.78 -8.42 18.96
CA TYR A 96 19.30 -9.64 18.34
C TYR A 96 20.00 -10.56 19.37
N LYS A 97 19.45 -11.77 19.56
CA LYS A 97 19.90 -12.73 20.58
C LYS A 97 20.08 -14.15 20.00
N SER A 98 20.95 -14.37 19.01
CA SER A 98 21.39 -15.74 18.68
C SER A 98 22.50 -15.78 17.64
N PHE A 99 23.35 -16.80 17.72
CA PHE A 99 24.24 -17.27 16.66
C PHE A 99 23.51 -18.40 15.89
N SER A 100 22.75 -18.04 14.86
CA SER A 100 22.19 -18.97 13.88
C SER A 100 22.55 -18.44 12.51
N ALA A 101 23.25 -19.24 11.70
CA ALA A 101 23.66 -18.88 10.34
C ALA A 101 22.48 -18.65 9.36
N VAL A 102 21.25 -18.73 9.86
CA VAL A 102 20.01 -18.53 9.11
C VAL A 102 19.44 -17.18 9.56
N ASN A 103 19.33 -16.23 8.63
CA ASN A 103 18.78 -14.86 8.79
C ASN A 103 19.70 -13.86 9.51
N GLN A 104 20.93 -13.71 9.04
CA GLN A 104 21.84 -12.60 9.40
C GLN A 104 22.46 -12.01 8.13
N ASP A 105 22.70 -10.70 8.11
CA ASP A 105 23.47 -10.01 7.07
C ASP A 105 24.99 -9.93 7.37
N GLY A 106 25.38 -10.27 8.61
CA GLY A 106 26.77 -10.39 9.05
C GLY A 106 27.32 -9.21 9.85
N TYR A 107 26.52 -8.18 10.17
CA TYR A 107 27.05 -7.00 10.87
C TYR A 107 27.36 -7.21 12.35
N THR A 108 26.70 -8.18 13.00
CA THR A 108 27.03 -8.58 14.37
C THR A 108 26.42 -9.93 14.72
N GLY A 109 27.09 -10.69 15.60
CA GLY A 109 26.61 -11.98 16.10
C GLY A 109 25.65 -11.91 17.29
N SER A 110 25.52 -10.76 17.96
CA SER A 110 24.49 -10.49 18.98
C SER A 110 24.48 -9.01 19.37
N THR A 111 23.36 -8.49 19.89
CA THR A 111 23.30 -7.15 20.47
C THR A 111 22.54 -7.15 21.79
N SER A 112 22.98 -6.36 22.78
CA SER A 112 22.33 -6.30 24.10
C SER A 112 22.14 -4.87 24.61
N ARG A 113 20.96 -4.61 25.18
CA ARG A 113 20.62 -3.32 25.79
C ARG A 113 21.23 -3.21 27.19
N PRO A 114 21.62 -2.00 27.62
CA PRO A 114 21.47 -0.72 26.92
C PRO A 114 22.62 -0.38 25.93
N ALA A 115 23.63 -1.25 25.81
CA ALA A 115 24.86 -0.96 25.08
C ALA A 115 24.67 -0.73 23.56
N ASN A 116 23.57 -1.24 22.99
CA ASN A 116 23.23 -1.18 21.57
C ASN A 116 22.00 -0.29 21.27
N ASN A 117 21.63 0.64 22.16
CA ASN A 117 20.49 1.52 21.86
C ASN A 117 20.70 2.23 20.51
N PRO A 118 19.63 2.43 19.71
CA PRO A 118 19.76 3.04 18.40
C PRO A 118 20.35 4.45 18.53
N TYR A 119 21.34 4.75 17.69
CA TYR A 119 21.73 6.13 17.43
C TYR A 119 20.52 6.89 16.90
N THR A 120 20.38 8.11 17.38
CA THR A 120 19.29 9.00 16.97
C THR A 120 19.85 10.11 16.11
N ILE A 121 19.06 10.52 15.12
CA ILE A 121 19.35 11.69 14.30
C ILE A 121 18.60 12.86 14.94
N SER A 122 19.32 13.94 15.23
CA SER A 122 18.77 15.12 15.89
C SER A 122 18.80 16.31 14.94
N ILE A 123 17.63 16.81 14.55
CA ILE A 123 17.47 18.01 13.73
C ILE A 123 17.11 19.20 14.64
N PRO A 124 17.99 20.19 14.84
CA PRO A 124 17.67 21.41 15.58
C PRO A 124 16.53 22.21 14.92
N LEU A 125 15.54 22.64 15.70
CA LEU A 125 14.32 23.28 15.20
C LEU A 125 14.25 24.80 15.44
N ALA A 126 15.34 25.41 15.93
CA ALA A 126 15.39 26.85 16.19
C ALA A 126 15.01 27.70 14.95
N GLU A 127 15.39 27.25 13.75
CA GLU A 127 15.08 27.93 12.49
C GLU A 127 13.65 27.69 12.01
N VAL A 128 13.03 26.56 12.38
CA VAL A 128 11.63 26.22 12.06
C VAL A 128 10.68 27.16 12.80
N LYS A 129 10.98 27.50 14.06
CA LYS A 129 10.18 28.45 14.88
C LYS A 129 10.06 29.85 14.26
N LYS A 130 10.86 30.16 13.24
CA LYS A 130 10.88 31.45 12.51
C LYS A 130 10.04 31.42 11.23
N VAL A 131 9.43 30.29 10.88
CA VAL A 131 8.67 30.09 9.64
C VAL A 131 7.29 29.55 9.98
N LYS A 132 6.25 29.96 9.24
CA LYS A 132 4.92 29.38 9.37
C LYS A 132 4.93 27.95 8.83
N VAL A 133 4.55 26.98 9.64
CA VAL A 133 4.50 25.56 9.25
C VAL A 133 3.07 25.20 8.86
N ASP A 134 2.81 25.05 7.57
CA ASP A 134 1.55 24.53 7.03
C ASP A 134 1.64 23.01 6.75
N SER A 135 2.82 22.54 6.35
CA SER A 135 3.12 21.12 6.18
C SER A 135 4.63 20.86 6.32
N ALA A 136 5.01 19.60 6.48
CA ALA A 136 6.40 19.21 6.48
C ALA A 136 6.56 17.77 6.00
N SER A 137 7.73 17.48 5.44
CA SER A 137 8.12 16.14 4.99
C SER A 137 9.56 15.83 5.42
N LEU A 138 9.85 14.56 5.63
CA LEU A 138 11.20 14.04 5.81
C LEU A 138 11.63 13.29 4.56
N GLN A 139 12.82 13.60 4.05
CA GLN A 139 13.51 12.79 3.07
C GLN A 139 14.61 12.01 3.75
N PHE A 140 14.69 10.71 3.47
CA PHE A 140 15.78 9.86 3.90
C PHE A 140 16.46 9.29 2.67
N PHE A 141 17.79 9.29 2.67
CA PHE A 141 18.56 8.49 1.73
C PHE A 141 18.99 7.21 2.45
N ILE A 142 18.26 6.14 2.18
CA ILE A 142 18.33 4.87 2.91
C ILE A 142 19.21 3.88 2.17
N ASP A 143 19.87 3.03 2.93
CA ASP A 143 20.58 1.88 2.39
C ASP A 143 20.37 0.65 3.28
N ASP A 144 20.45 -0.51 2.63
CA ASP A 144 20.52 -1.83 3.26
C ASP A 144 19.34 -2.17 4.19
N PHE A 145 18.14 -1.67 3.88
CA PHE A 145 16.91 -2.15 4.51
C PHE A 145 16.43 -3.42 3.80
N GLN A 146 16.33 -4.54 4.54
CA GLN A 146 15.98 -5.85 3.98
C GLN A 146 14.81 -6.52 4.69
N ALA A 147 13.86 -5.73 5.18
CA ALA A 147 12.84 -6.20 6.12
C ALA A 147 11.98 -7.39 5.64
N PRO A 148 11.57 -7.50 4.36
CA PRO A 148 10.86 -8.68 3.86
C PRO A 148 11.71 -9.95 3.90
N SER A 149 12.95 -9.90 3.38
CA SER A 149 13.86 -11.05 3.33
C SER A 149 14.37 -11.46 4.71
N MET A 150 14.63 -10.48 5.58
CA MET A 150 15.18 -10.70 6.93
C MET A 150 14.11 -10.92 8.00
N GLY A 151 12.85 -10.57 7.71
CA GLY A 151 11.74 -10.67 8.65
C GLY A 151 11.65 -9.51 9.65
N SER A 152 12.45 -8.45 9.47
CA SER A 152 12.52 -7.28 10.33
C SER A 152 11.18 -6.54 10.44
N LYS A 153 11.03 -5.84 11.56
CA LYS A 153 9.85 -5.07 11.95
C LYS A 153 10.30 -3.75 12.56
N PHE A 154 11.00 -2.96 11.74
CA PHE A 154 11.48 -1.64 12.09
C PHE A 154 10.34 -0.73 12.57
N GLN A 155 10.60 -0.03 13.66
CA GLN A 155 9.80 1.02 14.24
C GLN A 155 10.54 2.34 14.05
N VAL A 156 9.86 3.34 13.48
CA VAL A 156 10.37 4.70 13.34
C VAL A 156 9.66 5.56 14.36
N LYS A 157 10.43 6.31 15.16
CA LYS A 157 9.90 7.23 16.15
C LYS A 157 10.44 8.63 15.95
N ILE A 158 9.57 9.61 16.13
CA ILE A 158 9.90 11.04 16.15
C ILE A 158 9.52 11.58 17.53
N ASN A 159 10.51 12.03 18.29
CA ASN A 159 10.33 12.48 19.69
C ASN A 159 9.52 11.47 20.52
N GLY A 160 9.77 10.17 20.29
CA GLY A 160 9.10 9.04 20.96
C GLY A 160 7.74 8.63 20.37
N LEU A 161 7.12 9.43 19.49
CA LEU A 161 5.87 9.07 18.81
C LEU A 161 6.14 8.20 17.59
N ARG A 162 5.39 7.11 17.40
CA ARG A 162 5.55 6.23 16.22
C ARG A 162 5.14 6.94 14.95
N PHE A 163 5.95 6.79 13.91
CA PHE A 163 5.67 7.27 12.57
C PHE A 163 5.29 6.09 11.67
N THR A 164 4.02 5.69 11.73
CA THR A 164 3.51 4.46 11.08
C THR A 164 3.70 4.44 9.57
N GLU A 165 3.68 5.60 8.91
CA GLU A 165 3.90 5.65 7.46
C GLU A 165 5.35 5.38 7.10
N ALA A 166 6.30 5.93 7.86
CA ALA A 166 7.71 5.58 7.73
C ALA A 166 7.93 4.07 7.96
N GLU A 167 7.30 3.51 8.99
CA GLU A 167 7.34 2.07 9.26
C GLU A 167 6.76 1.25 8.09
N ARG A 168 5.64 1.67 7.51
CA ARG A 168 5.03 1.00 6.35
C ARG A 168 5.96 0.96 5.15
N MET A 169 6.66 2.07 4.90
CA MET A 169 7.66 2.22 3.83
C MET A 169 8.87 1.32 4.07
N ILE A 170 9.62 1.54 5.16
CA ILE A 170 10.91 0.86 5.36
C ILE A 170 10.76 -0.65 5.55
N ASN A 171 9.65 -1.12 6.13
CA ASN A 171 9.44 -2.56 6.31
C ASN A 171 9.04 -3.30 5.02
N ARG A 172 8.86 -2.58 3.91
CA ARG A 172 8.69 -3.17 2.58
C ARG A 172 9.96 -3.13 1.75
N VAL A 173 10.96 -2.35 2.14
CA VAL A 173 12.22 -2.23 1.41
C VAL A 173 12.97 -3.54 1.53
N ASP A 174 13.38 -4.07 0.38
CA ASP A 174 14.17 -5.29 0.27
C ASP A 174 15.36 -5.05 -0.67
N GLN A 175 16.36 -4.33 -0.17
CA GLN A 175 17.57 -4.03 -0.89
C GLN A 175 18.50 -5.24 -0.83
N THR A 176 18.56 -6.06 -1.89
CA THR A 176 19.55 -7.16 -1.96
C THR A 176 20.94 -6.61 -2.27
N GLY A 177 21.61 -6.10 -1.25
CA GLY A 177 22.92 -5.43 -1.33
C GLY A 177 22.80 -3.91 -1.15
N PRO A 178 23.94 -3.24 -0.89
CA PRO A 178 23.90 -1.86 -0.46
C PRO A 178 23.69 -0.93 -1.67
N ILE A 179 22.45 -0.49 -1.81
CA ILE A 179 21.89 0.28 -2.91
C ILE A 179 21.10 1.42 -2.27
N GLY A 180 21.65 2.63 -2.32
CA GLY A 180 21.03 3.85 -1.82
C GLY A 180 19.72 4.18 -2.54
N LYS A 181 18.67 4.49 -1.77
CA LYS A 181 17.35 4.90 -2.27
C LYS A 181 16.86 6.14 -1.52
N LEU A 182 16.18 7.03 -2.24
CA LEU A 182 15.48 8.16 -1.62
C LEU A 182 14.05 7.76 -1.25
N ILE A 183 13.60 8.09 -0.04
CA ILE A 183 12.19 8.07 0.34
C ILE A 183 11.75 9.45 0.83
N THR A 184 10.51 9.85 0.50
CA THR A 184 9.92 11.12 0.97
C THR A 184 8.64 10.84 1.73
N LEU A 185 8.59 11.25 3.00
CA LEU A 185 7.50 10.92 3.92
C LEU A 185 6.90 12.18 4.52
N ARG A 186 5.61 12.40 4.29
CA ARG A 186 4.88 13.54 4.85
C ARG A 186 4.60 13.35 6.33
N LEU A 187 4.84 14.37 7.14
CA LEU A 187 4.49 14.33 8.57
C LEU A 187 2.97 14.44 8.76
N THR A 188 2.43 13.58 9.63
CA THR A 188 1.04 13.65 10.07
C THR A 188 0.80 14.87 10.95
N PRO A 189 -0.45 15.32 11.17
CA PRO A 189 -0.74 16.44 12.06
C PRO A 189 -0.16 16.28 13.48
N GLU A 190 -0.16 15.07 14.02
CA GLU A 190 0.42 14.76 15.34
C GLU A 190 1.95 14.93 15.36
N LEU A 191 2.61 14.58 14.26
CA LEU A 191 4.06 14.73 14.10
C LEU A 191 4.44 16.18 13.80
N LEU A 192 3.63 16.93 13.06
CA LEU A 192 3.82 18.37 12.85
C LEU A 192 3.84 19.12 14.18
N ALA A 193 3.00 18.72 15.15
CA ALA A 193 3.01 19.32 16.48
C ALA A 193 4.36 19.17 17.22
N LYS A 194 5.19 18.17 16.85
CA LYS A 194 6.54 17.98 17.42
C LYS A 194 7.55 19.00 16.91
N LEU A 195 7.27 19.73 15.83
CA LEU A 195 8.14 20.78 15.30
C LEU A 195 8.23 22.02 16.20
N ASN A 196 7.37 22.13 17.22
CA ASN A 196 7.44 23.19 18.24
C ASN A 196 8.45 22.91 19.36
N THR A 197 9.07 21.73 19.38
CA THR A 197 10.13 21.38 20.33
C THR A 197 11.48 21.97 19.93
N ASP A 198 12.54 21.75 20.72
CA ASP A 198 13.88 22.27 20.40
C ASP A 198 14.59 21.48 19.31
N SER A 199 14.34 20.16 19.25
CA SER A 199 14.89 19.26 18.24
C SER A 199 13.88 18.20 17.83
N LEU A 200 13.94 17.81 16.56
CA LEU A 200 13.29 16.61 16.04
C LEU A 200 14.28 15.44 16.16
N ILE A 201 13.97 14.49 17.02
CA ILE A 201 14.76 13.30 17.30
C ILE A 201 14.13 12.12 16.58
N ILE A 202 14.84 11.61 15.58
CA ILE A 202 14.43 10.45 14.79
C ILE A 202 15.19 9.24 15.32
N ALA A 203 14.45 8.16 15.61
CA ALA A 203 15.00 6.89 16.04
C ALA A 203 14.38 5.77 15.19
N ILE A 204 15.22 4.89 14.65
CA ILE A 204 14.81 3.67 13.94
C ILE A 204 15.37 2.47 14.69
N ASP A 205 14.51 1.51 15.00
CA ASP A 205 14.86 0.35 15.81
C ASP A 205 13.96 -0.83 15.50
N ASP A 206 14.38 -2.04 15.85
CA ASP A 206 13.54 -3.24 15.81
C ASP A 206 13.54 -3.91 17.19
N PRO A 207 12.65 -3.47 18.09
CA PRO A 207 12.58 -4.02 19.43
C PRO A 207 11.87 -5.39 19.47
N ALA A 208 11.25 -5.84 18.37
CA ALA A 208 10.24 -6.90 18.39
C ALA A 208 10.68 -8.19 17.69
N SER A 209 11.28 -8.09 16.50
CA SER A 209 11.55 -9.26 15.66
C SER A 209 12.73 -10.10 16.16
N LYS A 210 13.69 -9.46 16.84
CA LYS A 210 14.97 -10.06 17.28
C LYS A 210 15.80 -10.64 16.12
N VAL A 211 15.68 -10.09 14.92
CA VAL A 211 16.51 -10.44 13.76
C VAL A 211 17.73 -9.51 13.66
N GLY A 212 18.80 -9.98 13.01
CA GLY A 212 20.04 -9.23 12.82
C GLY A 212 20.08 -8.61 11.43
N ASP A 213 19.19 -7.65 11.18
CA ASP A 213 19.11 -6.87 9.94
C ASP A 213 19.60 -5.45 10.21
N GLY A 214 20.69 -5.05 9.59
CA GLY A 214 21.25 -3.71 9.62
C GLY A 214 20.45 -2.75 8.75
N TYR A 215 20.89 -1.50 8.76
CA TYR A 215 20.49 -0.48 7.78
C TYR A 215 21.49 0.67 7.86
N ALA A 216 21.49 1.56 6.88
CA ALA A 216 22.22 2.81 6.94
C ALA A 216 21.39 3.97 6.40
N LEU A 217 21.82 5.18 6.76
CA LEU A 217 21.29 6.45 6.27
C LEU A 217 22.49 7.32 5.90
N ASP A 218 22.49 7.87 4.69
CA ASP A 218 23.49 8.86 4.24
C ASP A 218 23.13 10.24 4.83
N PHE A 219 21.89 10.69 4.59
CA PHE A 219 21.38 11.91 5.20
C PHE A 219 19.88 11.87 5.47
N VAL A 220 19.45 12.86 6.25
CA VAL A 220 18.04 13.19 6.45
C VAL A 220 17.81 14.67 6.20
N LYS A 221 16.78 14.99 5.40
CA LYS A 221 16.29 16.35 5.19
C LYS A 221 14.91 16.53 5.80
N LEU A 222 14.73 17.63 6.53
CA LEU A 222 13.43 18.17 6.91
C LEU A 222 13.06 19.32 5.97
N LEU A 223 11.93 19.18 5.29
CA LEU A 223 11.37 20.18 4.39
C LEU A 223 10.12 20.81 5.03
N ILE A 224 10.12 22.13 5.22
CA ILE A 224 8.95 22.88 5.69
C ILE A 224 8.23 23.53 4.50
N ASN A 225 6.93 23.27 4.39
CA ASN A 225 6.08 23.67 3.25
C ASN A 225 6.70 23.26 1.90
N PRO A 226 6.92 21.95 1.68
CA PRO A 226 7.59 21.46 0.49
C PRO A 226 6.82 21.78 -0.80
N LYS A 227 7.57 22.14 -1.83
CA LYS A 227 7.18 22.28 -3.23
C LYS A 227 7.83 21.10 -3.95
N ILE A 228 7.02 20.15 -4.45
CA ILE A 228 7.55 18.92 -5.07
C ILE A 228 8.20 19.30 -6.42
N ILE A 229 9.51 19.52 -6.42
CA ILE A 229 10.27 19.90 -7.62
C ILE A 229 10.83 18.68 -8.36
N TYR A 230 11.19 17.61 -7.63
CA TYR A 230 11.57 16.34 -8.22
C TYR A 230 10.35 15.43 -8.23
N LYS A 231 9.75 15.26 -9.40
CA LYS A 231 8.53 14.48 -9.58
C LYS A 231 8.55 13.69 -10.88
N GLY A 232 7.92 12.54 -10.87
CA GLY A 232 7.73 11.69 -12.04
C GLY A 232 6.32 11.11 -12.06
N THR A 233 6.19 10.00 -12.75
CA THR A 233 4.93 9.30 -12.94
C THR A 233 5.04 7.87 -12.42
N ALA A 234 4.09 7.47 -11.57
CA ALA A 234 3.93 6.08 -11.16
C ALA A 234 2.87 5.40 -12.05
N GLN A 235 3.19 4.24 -12.61
CA GLN A 235 2.29 3.52 -13.51
C GLN A 235 2.27 2.02 -13.23
N GLY A 236 1.16 1.38 -13.58
CA GLY A 236 1.01 -0.05 -13.37
C GLY A 236 -0.31 -0.59 -13.85
N ARG A 237 -0.59 -1.84 -13.48
CA ARG A 237 -1.84 -2.54 -13.80
C ARG A 237 -2.40 -3.24 -12.57
N ILE A 238 -3.72 -3.24 -12.43
CA ILE A 238 -4.45 -3.93 -11.37
C ILE A 238 -5.08 -5.20 -11.94
N LEU A 239 -4.75 -6.34 -11.34
CA LEU A 239 -5.15 -7.68 -11.80
C LEU A 239 -5.87 -8.45 -10.69
N ASP A 240 -6.79 -9.33 -11.05
CA ASP A 240 -7.28 -10.37 -10.16
C ASP A 240 -6.19 -11.45 -10.03
N ILE A 241 -5.72 -11.71 -8.80
CA ILE A 241 -4.60 -12.63 -8.55
C ILE A 241 -4.87 -14.06 -9.03
N THR A 242 -6.14 -14.49 -9.09
CA THR A 242 -6.52 -15.86 -9.44
C THR A 242 -6.69 -16.00 -10.95
N THR A 243 -7.43 -15.08 -11.57
CA THR A 243 -7.77 -15.18 -13.00
C THR A 243 -6.75 -14.52 -13.91
N ARG A 244 -5.87 -13.67 -13.34
CA ARG A 244 -4.91 -12.81 -14.05
C ARG A 244 -5.57 -11.81 -15.03
N GLN A 245 -6.88 -11.64 -14.95
CA GLN A 245 -7.62 -10.67 -15.75
C GLN A 245 -7.47 -9.26 -15.15
N PRO A 246 -7.47 -8.21 -16.00
CA PRO A 246 -7.47 -6.84 -15.52
C PRO A 246 -8.75 -6.53 -14.73
N ILE A 247 -8.60 -5.68 -13.71
CA ILE A 247 -9.71 -5.15 -12.93
C ILE A 247 -9.95 -3.70 -13.36
N PRO A 248 -10.93 -3.45 -14.25
CA PRO A 248 -11.28 -2.10 -14.63
C PRO A 248 -12.01 -1.39 -13.50
N GLN A 249 -11.99 -0.05 -13.52
CA GLN A 249 -12.64 0.78 -12.49
C GLN A 249 -12.12 0.55 -11.06
N ALA A 250 -10.93 -0.04 -10.91
CA ALA A 250 -10.23 -0.19 -9.65
C ALA A 250 -9.49 1.10 -9.30
N MET A 251 -9.36 1.41 -8.02
CA MET A 251 -8.64 2.59 -7.56
C MET A 251 -7.17 2.24 -7.30
N ALA A 252 -6.25 2.99 -7.92
CA ALA A 252 -4.84 3.07 -7.56
C ALA A 252 -4.59 4.38 -6.80
N SER A 253 -3.79 4.34 -5.72
CA SER A 253 -3.52 5.52 -4.91
C SER A 253 -2.12 5.51 -4.30
N ILE A 254 -1.50 6.69 -4.19
CA ILE A 254 -0.29 6.92 -3.39
C ILE A 254 -0.67 7.89 -2.27
N GLU A 255 -0.43 7.49 -1.03
CA GLU A 255 -0.85 8.24 0.15
C GLU A 255 -0.25 9.66 0.15
N GLY A 256 -1.11 10.67 0.30
CA GLY A 256 -0.70 12.07 0.32
C GLY A 256 -0.47 12.72 -1.05
N TYR A 257 -0.47 11.96 -2.15
CA TYR A 257 -0.17 12.47 -3.49
C TYR A 257 -1.29 12.26 -4.53
N GLY A 258 -2.20 11.32 -4.31
CA GLY A 258 -3.45 11.25 -5.10
C GLY A 258 -3.93 9.83 -5.39
N SER A 259 -5.02 9.75 -6.15
CA SER A 259 -5.59 8.49 -6.64
C SER A 259 -6.17 8.64 -8.04
N VAL A 260 -6.22 7.53 -8.77
CA VAL A 260 -6.81 7.41 -10.10
C VAL A 260 -7.62 6.11 -10.21
N ILE A 261 -8.47 6.05 -11.22
CA ILE A 261 -9.27 4.86 -11.53
C ILE A 261 -8.64 4.17 -12.75
N SER A 262 -8.53 2.84 -12.72
CA SER A 262 -7.98 2.05 -13.80
C SER A 262 -8.90 2.01 -15.02
N ASP A 263 -8.29 1.93 -16.21
CA ASP A 263 -9.00 1.77 -17.48
C ASP A 263 -9.51 0.33 -17.70
N ASP A 264 -10.03 0.06 -18.89
CA ASP A 264 -10.59 -1.25 -19.26
C ASP A 264 -9.53 -2.38 -19.24
N ASP A 265 -8.25 -2.05 -19.43
CA ASP A 265 -7.11 -2.95 -19.35
C ASP A 265 -6.48 -2.99 -17.94
N GLY A 266 -7.16 -2.39 -16.95
CA GLY A 266 -6.72 -2.33 -15.56
C GLY A 266 -5.51 -1.42 -15.34
N VAL A 267 -5.10 -0.64 -16.33
CA VAL A 267 -3.92 0.23 -16.28
C VAL A 267 -4.23 1.49 -15.50
N PHE A 268 -3.27 1.96 -14.70
CA PHE A 268 -3.32 3.22 -13.99
C PHE A 268 -2.04 4.03 -14.21
N ILE A 269 -2.19 5.36 -14.19
CA ILE A 269 -1.09 6.33 -14.30
C ILE A 269 -1.35 7.44 -13.28
N ILE A 270 -0.43 7.65 -12.34
CA ILE A 270 -0.49 8.72 -11.35
C ILE A 270 0.71 9.64 -11.58
N GLU A 271 0.44 10.86 -12.03
CA GLU A 271 1.45 11.88 -12.32
C GLU A 271 1.77 12.72 -11.07
N ASN A 272 2.87 13.48 -11.14
CA ASN A 272 3.32 14.42 -10.10
C ASN A 272 3.65 13.76 -8.76
N ILE A 273 4.15 12.52 -8.81
CA ILE A 273 4.59 11.77 -7.64
C ILE A 273 6.02 12.16 -7.30
N PRO A 274 6.38 12.43 -6.03
CA PRO A 274 7.76 12.73 -5.67
C PRO A 274 8.71 11.63 -6.12
N ALA A 275 9.87 12.05 -6.61
CA ALA A 275 10.93 11.13 -6.96
C ALA A 275 11.40 10.32 -5.73
N GLY A 276 11.86 9.10 -6.00
CA GLY A 276 12.24 8.11 -5.00
C GLY A 276 11.25 6.96 -4.89
N LEU A 277 11.47 6.13 -3.88
CA LEU A 277 10.66 4.97 -3.60
C LEU A 277 9.33 5.39 -2.96
N ASN A 278 8.23 4.95 -3.57
CA ASN A 278 6.86 5.19 -3.15
C ASN A 278 6.12 3.86 -2.95
N ILE A 279 4.96 3.90 -2.29
CA ILE A 279 4.02 2.77 -2.22
C ILE A 279 2.75 3.14 -2.96
N VAL A 280 2.40 2.35 -3.97
CA VAL A 280 1.10 2.39 -4.61
C VAL A 280 0.19 1.32 -4.01
N ARG A 281 -1.04 1.71 -3.72
CA ARG A 281 -2.10 0.84 -3.21
C ARG A 281 -3.19 0.67 -4.26
N GLY A 282 -3.53 -0.58 -4.56
CA GLY A 282 -4.66 -0.95 -5.40
C GLY A 282 -5.85 -1.40 -4.57
N SER A 283 -7.06 -1.02 -4.96
CA SER A 283 -8.29 -1.51 -4.33
C SER A 283 -9.47 -1.50 -5.29
N ALA A 284 -10.38 -2.45 -5.11
CA ALA A 284 -11.60 -2.55 -5.89
C ALA A 284 -12.72 -3.13 -5.01
N GLU A 285 -13.98 -2.79 -5.32
CA GLU A 285 -15.13 -3.37 -4.64
C GLU A 285 -15.14 -4.91 -4.79
N GLY A 286 -15.38 -5.63 -3.70
CA GLY A 286 -15.34 -7.10 -3.69
C GLY A 286 -13.93 -7.70 -3.58
N TYR A 287 -12.87 -6.89 -3.58
CA TYR A 287 -11.49 -7.35 -3.44
C TYR A 287 -10.83 -6.85 -2.14
N SER A 288 -9.83 -7.59 -1.64
CA SER A 288 -8.83 -7.05 -0.73
C SER A 288 -7.88 -6.13 -1.49
N SER A 289 -7.35 -5.11 -0.83
CA SER A 289 -6.31 -4.27 -1.42
C SER A 289 -4.97 -5.00 -1.51
N ASP A 290 -4.16 -4.56 -2.46
CA ASP A 290 -2.73 -4.90 -2.56
C ASP A 290 -1.91 -3.62 -2.55
N GLU A 291 -0.64 -3.72 -2.17
CA GLU A 291 0.31 -2.62 -2.13
C GLU A 291 1.63 -3.04 -2.73
N LYS A 292 2.20 -2.22 -3.61
CA LYS A 292 3.49 -2.45 -4.25
C LYS A 292 4.39 -1.24 -4.12
N GLN A 293 5.67 -1.53 -4.05
CA GLN A 293 6.70 -0.52 -4.17
C GLN A 293 6.83 -0.07 -5.62
N VAL A 294 7.09 1.21 -5.81
CA VAL A 294 7.36 1.80 -7.13
C VAL A 294 8.47 2.83 -6.98
N ASP A 295 9.55 2.64 -7.73
CA ASP A 295 10.63 3.63 -7.86
C ASP A 295 10.19 4.67 -8.90
N VAL A 296 10.02 5.92 -8.47
CA VAL A 296 9.67 7.04 -9.34
C VAL A 296 10.92 7.86 -9.60
N ILE A 297 11.30 7.99 -10.87
CA ILE A 297 12.43 8.82 -11.29
C ILE A 297 11.89 10.17 -11.75
N ALA A 298 12.55 11.25 -11.36
CA ALA A 298 12.17 12.61 -11.74
C ALA A 298 12.11 12.74 -13.27
N GLU A 299 11.04 13.36 -13.77
CA GLU A 299 10.76 13.58 -15.20
C GLU A 299 10.58 12.29 -16.04
N GLU A 300 10.49 11.13 -15.39
CA GLU A 300 10.33 9.83 -16.04
C GLU A 300 9.05 9.12 -15.57
N SER A 301 8.66 8.09 -16.31
CA SER A 301 7.63 7.14 -15.87
C SER A 301 8.30 5.93 -15.24
N SER A 302 7.76 5.46 -14.12
CA SER A 302 8.24 4.25 -13.44
C SER A 302 8.12 3.02 -14.34
N GLU A 303 8.77 1.94 -13.93
CA GLU A 303 8.38 0.62 -14.44
C GLU A 303 6.91 0.33 -14.10
N MET A 304 6.28 -0.51 -14.93
CA MET A 304 4.90 -0.94 -14.72
C MET A 304 4.85 -1.92 -13.56
N VAL A 305 4.21 -1.52 -12.45
CA VAL A 305 3.98 -2.42 -11.31
C VAL A 305 2.65 -3.18 -11.45
N GLU A 306 2.63 -4.44 -11.00
CA GLU A 306 1.39 -5.23 -10.96
C GLU A 306 0.83 -5.29 -9.54
N LEU A 307 -0.36 -4.73 -9.36
CA LEU A 307 -1.14 -4.85 -8.13
C LEU A 307 -2.11 -6.03 -8.26
N GLU A 308 -1.98 -7.01 -7.38
CA GLU A 308 -2.68 -8.28 -7.48
C GLU A 308 -3.75 -8.38 -6.40
N LEU A 309 -4.99 -8.03 -6.76
CA LEU A 309 -6.09 -8.03 -5.82
C LEU A 309 -6.69 -9.43 -5.70
N LYS A 310 -6.96 -9.84 -4.46
CA LYS A 310 -7.64 -11.09 -4.16
C LYS A 310 -9.12 -10.81 -3.91
N ARG A 311 -10.01 -11.60 -4.51
CA ARG A 311 -11.43 -11.54 -4.16
C ARG A 311 -11.60 -11.78 -2.67
N SER A 312 -12.31 -10.86 -2.02
CA SER A 312 -12.51 -10.89 -0.57
C SER A 312 -13.41 -12.04 -0.10
N GLY A 313 -14.07 -12.74 -1.03
CA GLY A 313 -15.13 -13.69 -0.73
C GLY A 313 -16.32 -13.03 -0.05
N LYS A 314 -16.49 -11.72 -0.22
CA LYS A 314 -17.55 -10.92 0.38
C LYS A 314 -18.09 -9.89 -0.62
N VAL A 315 -19.39 -9.65 -0.58
CA VAL A 315 -20.07 -8.59 -1.34
C VAL A 315 -21.03 -7.83 -0.43
N ASN A 316 -21.28 -6.56 -0.74
CA ASN A 316 -22.23 -5.75 0.04
C ASN A 316 -23.56 -5.63 -0.71
N PHE A 317 -24.67 -5.94 -0.02
CA PHE A 317 -26.02 -5.78 -0.55
C PHE A 317 -26.97 -5.30 0.55
N ASN A 318 -27.72 -4.22 0.30
CA ASN A 318 -28.61 -3.61 1.28
C ASN A 318 -27.96 -3.37 2.65
N ASN A 319 -26.75 -2.80 2.67
CA ASN A 319 -25.95 -2.52 3.87
C ASN A 319 -25.58 -3.78 4.69
N LYS A 320 -25.62 -4.97 4.07
CA LYS A 320 -25.13 -6.21 4.66
C LYS A 320 -23.97 -6.74 3.85
N THR A 321 -22.94 -7.21 4.54
CA THR A 321 -21.84 -7.96 3.93
C THR A 321 -22.24 -9.43 3.88
N LEU A 322 -22.23 -10.00 2.67
CA LEU A 322 -22.60 -11.38 2.38
C LEU A 322 -21.37 -12.17 1.91
N GLN A 323 -21.27 -13.42 2.34
CA GLN A 323 -20.29 -14.41 1.86
C GLN A 323 -20.99 -15.62 1.21
N GLU A 324 -20.23 -16.53 0.60
CA GLU A 324 -20.79 -17.75 0.02
C GLU A 324 -21.56 -18.55 1.07
N GLY A 325 -22.78 -18.97 0.72
CA GLY A 325 -23.70 -19.66 1.62
C GLY A 325 -24.69 -18.76 2.35
N ASP A 326 -24.42 -17.45 2.43
CA ASP A 326 -25.34 -16.51 3.09
C ASP A 326 -26.63 -16.37 2.30
N ASN A 327 -27.73 -16.21 3.04
CA ASN A 327 -29.08 -16.08 2.50
C ASN A 327 -29.74 -14.82 3.04
N LEU A 328 -30.45 -14.10 2.17
CA LEU A 328 -31.05 -12.82 2.48
C LEU A 328 -32.44 -12.69 1.85
N VAL A 329 -33.41 -12.22 2.63
CA VAL A 329 -34.74 -11.84 2.11
C VAL A 329 -34.59 -10.54 1.29
N LEU A 330 -35.03 -10.57 0.04
CA LEU A 330 -35.05 -9.39 -0.83
C LEU A 330 -36.19 -8.45 -0.44
N ASN A 331 -35.91 -7.15 -0.41
CA ASN A 331 -36.89 -6.17 0.03
C ASN A 331 -37.95 -5.92 -1.04
N ASN A 332 -39.21 -5.75 -0.62
CA ASN A 332 -40.31 -5.29 -1.47
C ASN A 332 -40.60 -6.12 -2.73
N ILE A 333 -40.14 -7.37 -2.81
CA ILE A 333 -40.57 -8.30 -3.86
C ILE A 333 -41.93 -8.89 -3.47
N GLN A 334 -42.99 -8.22 -3.93
CA GLN A 334 -44.39 -8.58 -3.68
C GLN A 334 -45.12 -8.86 -5.00
N PHE A 335 -46.12 -9.75 -4.93
CA PHE A 335 -46.94 -10.16 -6.07
C PHE A 335 -48.41 -10.09 -5.69
N ASP A 336 -49.27 -9.79 -6.66
CA ASP A 336 -50.72 -9.88 -6.46
C ASP A 336 -51.17 -11.33 -6.24
N VAL A 337 -52.39 -11.49 -5.73
CA VAL A 337 -53.00 -12.81 -5.48
C VAL A 337 -53.01 -13.60 -6.79
N ASN A 338 -52.53 -14.85 -6.73
CA ASN A 338 -52.39 -15.76 -7.88
C ASN A 338 -51.54 -15.21 -9.05
N SER A 339 -50.72 -14.18 -8.80
CA SER A 339 -49.87 -13.56 -9.82
C SER A 339 -48.38 -13.85 -9.58
N ALA A 340 -47.63 -13.86 -10.68
CA ALA A 340 -46.17 -13.86 -10.73
C ALA A 340 -45.62 -12.58 -11.40
N VAL A 341 -46.47 -11.59 -11.69
CA VAL A 341 -46.05 -10.33 -12.31
C VAL A 341 -45.31 -9.45 -11.30
N LEU A 342 -44.08 -9.05 -11.65
CA LEU A 342 -43.27 -8.16 -10.82
C LEU A 342 -43.81 -6.72 -10.82
N LYS A 343 -44.00 -6.17 -9.62
CA LYS A 343 -44.34 -4.76 -9.40
C LYS A 343 -43.11 -3.86 -9.53
N ALA A 344 -43.33 -2.55 -9.63
CA ALA A 344 -42.27 -1.56 -9.80
C ALA A 344 -41.27 -1.57 -8.63
N GLU A 345 -41.74 -1.75 -7.41
CA GLU A 345 -40.92 -1.79 -6.20
C GLU A 345 -40.01 -3.02 -6.19
N GLY A 346 -40.52 -4.18 -6.64
CA GLY A 346 -39.74 -5.40 -6.78
C GLY A 346 -38.67 -5.27 -7.86
N LYS A 347 -38.98 -4.57 -8.98
CA LYS A 347 -37.98 -4.26 -10.02
C LYS A 347 -36.86 -3.36 -9.48
N ALA A 348 -37.19 -2.35 -8.67
CA ALA A 348 -36.18 -1.48 -8.07
C ALA A 348 -35.21 -2.23 -7.13
N GLU A 349 -35.70 -3.22 -6.37
CA GLU A 349 -34.83 -4.08 -5.58
C GLU A 349 -33.95 -4.98 -6.47
N LEU A 350 -34.52 -5.56 -7.53
CA LEU A 350 -33.77 -6.38 -8.48
C LEU A 350 -32.73 -5.56 -9.26
N ASP A 351 -32.96 -4.27 -9.52
CA ASP A 351 -31.98 -3.39 -10.15
C ASP A 351 -30.73 -3.21 -9.28
N LYS A 352 -30.85 -3.18 -7.94
CA LYS A 352 -29.68 -3.21 -7.05
C LYS A 352 -28.91 -4.53 -7.19
N LEU A 353 -29.63 -5.63 -7.35
CA LEU A 353 -29.02 -6.96 -7.54
C LEU A 353 -28.32 -7.06 -8.90
N VAL A 354 -28.88 -6.44 -9.95
CA VAL A 354 -28.20 -6.28 -11.25
C VAL A 354 -26.88 -5.55 -11.07
N THR A 355 -26.86 -4.42 -10.35
CA THR A 355 -25.61 -3.67 -10.08
C THR A 355 -24.57 -4.57 -9.41
N LEU A 356 -24.94 -5.27 -8.33
CA LEU A 356 -24.05 -6.19 -7.63
C LEU A 356 -23.50 -7.27 -8.57
N MET A 357 -24.36 -7.93 -9.34
CA MET A 357 -23.95 -9.04 -10.22
C MET A 357 -23.15 -8.58 -11.45
N LYS A 358 -23.33 -7.34 -11.92
CA LYS A 358 -22.50 -6.74 -12.97
C LYS A 358 -21.11 -6.36 -12.47
N GLN A 359 -21.05 -5.77 -11.27
CA GLN A 359 -19.77 -5.44 -10.63
C GLN A 359 -18.98 -6.70 -10.23
N ASN A 360 -19.68 -7.81 -9.97
CA ASN A 360 -19.07 -9.05 -9.52
C ASN A 360 -19.42 -10.20 -10.47
N ILE A 361 -18.71 -10.31 -11.60
CA ILE A 361 -19.01 -11.25 -12.70
C ILE A 361 -18.99 -12.75 -12.30
N SER A 362 -18.28 -13.10 -11.22
CA SER A 362 -18.20 -14.47 -10.68
C SER A 362 -19.37 -14.86 -9.78
N VAL A 363 -20.19 -13.89 -9.33
CA VAL A 363 -21.26 -14.16 -8.37
C VAL A 363 -22.32 -15.05 -9.01
N GLU A 364 -22.62 -16.17 -8.36
CA GLU A 364 -23.75 -17.02 -8.68
C GLU A 364 -24.73 -17.00 -7.49
N ILE A 365 -26.04 -17.02 -7.79
CA ILE A 365 -27.09 -16.94 -6.78
C ILE A 365 -28.15 -18.01 -6.94
N LEU A 366 -28.82 -18.32 -5.83
CA LEU A 366 -30.09 -19.06 -5.80
C LEU A 366 -31.21 -18.13 -5.35
N LEU A 367 -32.23 -17.95 -6.19
CA LEU A 367 -33.49 -17.30 -5.82
C LEU A 367 -34.50 -18.33 -5.31
N SER A 368 -34.96 -18.16 -4.08
CA SER A 368 -35.90 -19.04 -3.40
C SER A 368 -37.24 -18.36 -3.19
N GLY A 369 -38.30 -18.96 -3.73
CA GLY A 369 -39.67 -18.44 -3.64
C GLY A 369 -40.46 -19.11 -2.54
N HIS A 370 -41.16 -18.34 -1.73
CA HIS A 370 -41.98 -18.84 -0.63
C HIS A 370 -43.40 -18.27 -0.67
N THR A 371 -44.36 -19.04 -0.18
CA THR A 371 -45.75 -18.60 0.00
C THR A 371 -46.17 -18.77 1.45
N SER A 372 -47.33 -18.17 1.79
CA SER A 372 -48.08 -18.56 2.97
C SER A 372 -48.81 -19.89 2.73
N SER A 373 -49.42 -20.46 3.77
CA SER A 373 -49.97 -21.83 3.75
C SER A 373 -51.42 -21.93 3.27
N GLU A 374 -52.09 -20.84 2.92
CA GLU A 374 -53.46 -20.89 2.41
C GLU A 374 -53.51 -21.51 1.01
N GLY A 375 -54.56 -22.28 0.74
CA GLY A 375 -54.75 -22.95 -0.55
C GLY A 375 -54.00 -24.28 -0.67
N ALA A 376 -54.02 -24.85 -1.87
CA ALA A 376 -53.41 -26.16 -2.11
C ALA A 376 -51.87 -26.05 -2.17
N ALA A 377 -51.16 -26.90 -1.41
CA ALA A 377 -49.71 -26.90 -1.35
C ALA A 377 -49.03 -27.04 -2.72
N THR A 378 -49.58 -27.88 -3.62
CA THR A 378 -49.07 -28.05 -4.98
C THR A 378 -49.14 -26.75 -5.79
N LEU A 379 -50.28 -26.06 -5.75
CA LEU A 379 -50.46 -24.76 -6.43
C LEU A 379 -49.51 -23.71 -5.86
N ASN A 380 -49.30 -23.72 -4.53
CA ASN A 380 -48.38 -22.80 -3.87
C ASN A 380 -46.91 -23.04 -4.26
N ARG A 381 -46.48 -24.31 -4.41
CA ARG A 381 -45.14 -24.64 -4.91
C ARG A 381 -44.95 -24.15 -6.34
N GLU A 382 -45.90 -24.42 -7.24
CA GLU A 382 -45.87 -23.92 -8.61
C GLU A 382 -45.84 -22.39 -8.68
N LEU A 383 -46.68 -21.71 -7.88
CA LEU A 383 -46.75 -20.26 -7.83
C LEU A 383 -45.43 -19.66 -7.33
N SER A 384 -44.85 -20.23 -6.28
CA SER A 384 -43.55 -19.78 -5.75
C SER A 384 -42.43 -19.90 -6.79
N LEU A 385 -42.42 -20.97 -7.58
CA LEU A 385 -41.45 -21.18 -8.67
C LEU A 385 -41.66 -20.18 -9.81
N LYS A 386 -42.92 -19.94 -10.22
CA LYS A 386 -43.25 -18.94 -11.26
C LYS A 386 -42.79 -17.53 -10.86
N ARG A 387 -42.92 -17.19 -9.58
CA ARG A 387 -42.47 -15.89 -9.03
C ARG A 387 -40.96 -15.71 -9.12
N VAL A 388 -40.17 -16.67 -8.66
CA VAL A 388 -38.70 -16.58 -8.79
C VAL A 388 -38.22 -16.70 -10.24
N ARG A 389 -38.96 -17.41 -11.11
CA ARG A 389 -38.70 -17.38 -12.55
C ARG A 389 -38.87 -15.96 -13.11
N SER A 390 -39.94 -15.26 -12.72
CA SER A 390 -40.15 -13.86 -13.15
C SER A 390 -39.03 -12.92 -12.67
N CYS A 391 -38.49 -13.14 -11.46
CA CYS A 391 -37.29 -12.44 -10.98
C CYS A 391 -36.06 -12.75 -11.85
N LYS A 392 -35.82 -14.04 -12.14
CA LYS A 392 -34.71 -14.48 -12.99
C LYS A 392 -34.80 -13.89 -14.41
N ASP A 393 -35.98 -13.94 -15.03
CA ASP A 393 -36.23 -13.39 -16.37
C ASP A 393 -35.97 -11.87 -16.39
N TYR A 394 -36.33 -11.16 -15.31
CA TYR A 394 -36.03 -9.73 -15.18
C TYR A 394 -34.52 -9.47 -15.11
N LEU A 395 -33.78 -10.20 -14.28
CA LEU A 395 -32.31 -10.07 -14.18
C LEU A 395 -31.63 -10.38 -15.53
N ALA A 396 -32.08 -11.44 -16.22
CA ALA A 396 -31.59 -11.80 -17.55
C ALA A 396 -31.86 -10.70 -18.59
N SER A 397 -33.05 -10.08 -18.56
CA SER A 397 -33.38 -8.94 -19.43
C SER A 397 -32.47 -7.71 -19.23
N LYS A 398 -31.79 -7.63 -18.08
CA LYS A 398 -30.82 -6.58 -17.74
C LYS A 398 -29.37 -6.96 -18.06
N GLY A 399 -29.15 -8.12 -18.67
CA GLY A 399 -27.85 -8.60 -19.12
C GLY A 399 -27.08 -9.45 -18.11
N ILE A 400 -27.76 -10.02 -17.11
CA ILE A 400 -27.14 -11.05 -16.25
C ILE A 400 -27.25 -12.41 -16.94
N ASP A 401 -26.13 -13.14 -17.03
CA ASP A 401 -26.11 -14.47 -17.62
C ASP A 401 -27.03 -15.44 -16.86
N ASP A 402 -27.83 -16.22 -17.61
CA ASP A 402 -28.86 -17.11 -17.07
C ASP A 402 -28.26 -18.24 -16.21
N GLY A 403 -27.04 -18.68 -16.55
CA GLY A 403 -26.30 -19.72 -15.84
C GLY A 403 -25.85 -19.30 -14.44
N ARG A 404 -25.81 -17.99 -14.16
CA ARG A 404 -25.46 -17.45 -12.83
C ARG A 404 -26.62 -17.41 -11.85
N ILE A 405 -27.84 -17.76 -12.28
CA ILE A 405 -29.05 -17.68 -11.46
C ILE A 405 -29.75 -19.04 -11.43
N THR A 406 -29.72 -19.69 -10.28
CA THR A 406 -30.57 -20.86 -10.00
C THR A 406 -31.86 -20.41 -9.33
N ILE A 407 -32.96 -21.12 -9.56
CA ILE A 407 -34.26 -20.82 -8.94
C ILE A 407 -34.85 -22.05 -8.24
N LYS A 408 -35.56 -21.84 -7.12
CA LYS A 408 -36.31 -22.90 -6.43
C LYS A 408 -37.60 -22.35 -5.82
N GLY A 409 -38.70 -23.06 -6.04
CA GLY A 409 -39.98 -22.78 -5.39
C GLY A 409 -40.21 -23.72 -4.21
N PHE A 410 -40.26 -23.18 -2.99
CA PHE A 410 -40.53 -23.95 -1.77
C PHE A 410 -42.02 -23.95 -1.38
N GLY A 411 -42.84 -23.11 -2.01
CA GLY A 411 -44.23 -22.93 -1.59
C GLY A 411 -44.32 -22.61 -0.09
N PRO A 412 -45.19 -23.29 0.67
CA PRO A 412 -45.38 -23.03 2.10
C PRO A 412 -44.44 -23.82 3.01
N ASP A 413 -43.49 -24.60 2.46
CA ASP A 413 -42.75 -25.62 3.21
C ASP A 413 -41.67 -25.06 4.16
N MET A 414 -41.26 -23.80 3.97
CA MET A 414 -40.21 -23.13 4.74
C MET A 414 -40.69 -21.77 5.30
N PRO A 415 -41.65 -21.77 6.26
CA PRO A 415 -42.16 -20.55 6.86
C PRO A 415 -41.15 -19.92 7.82
N ILE A 416 -41.13 -18.59 7.89
CA ILE A 416 -40.33 -17.81 8.85
C ILE A 416 -41.19 -17.19 9.96
N ALA A 417 -42.51 -17.30 9.84
CA ALA A 417 -43.49 -16.91 10.85
C ALA A 417 -44.72 -17.84 10.77
N ALA A 418 -45.54 -17.86 11.83
CA ALA A 418 -46.79 -18.63 11.83
C ALA A 418 -47.77 -18.13 10.75
N ASN A 419 -48.62 -18.98 10.16
CA ASN A 419 -49.59 -18.54 9.15
C ASN A 419 -50.95 -18.09 9.73
N ASP A 420 -50.93 -17.60 10.97
CA ASP A 420 -52.12 -17.26 11.77
C ASP A 420 -52.69 -15.86 11.47
N THR A 421 -51.82 -14.89 11.21
CA THR A 421 -52.16 -13.48 10.98
C THR A 421 -51.71 -13.02 9.61
N GLU A 422 -52.39 -12.02 9.05
CA GLU A 422 -52.01 -11.48 7.74
C GLU A 422 -50.59 -10.91 7.74
N ALA A 423 -50.19 -10.28 8.85
CA ALA A 423 -48.83 -9.76 9.02
C ALA A 423 -47.77 -10.87 8.94
N ASN A 424 -48.00 -12.03 9.57
CA ASN A 424 -47.06 -13.14 9.50
C ASN A 424 -47.08 -13.85 8.14
N ARG A 425 -48.25 -13.96 7.52
CA ARG A 425 -48.38 -14.52 6.17
C ARG A 425 -47.68 -13.65 5.13
N ALA A 426 -47.72 -12.33 5.27
CA ALA A 426 -46.95 -11.41 4.45
C ALA A 426 -45.44 -11.65 4.56
N LYS A 427 -44.92 -11.97 5.76
CA LYS A 427 -43.50 -12.36 5.93
C LYS A 427 -43.19 -13.67 5.20
N ASN A 428 -44.10 -14.64 5.19
CA ASN A 428 -43.89 -15.93 4.51
C ASN A 428 -43.94 -15.81 2.97
N ARG A 429 -44.69 -14.83 2.43
CA ARG A 429 -44.72 -14.50 1.00
C ARG A 429 -43.52 -13.63 0.64
N ARG A 430 -42.39 -14.28 0.38
CA ARG A 430 -41.10 -13.63 0.17
C ARG A 430 -40.29 -14.31 -0.92
N VAL A 431 -39.28 -13.58 -1.39
CA VAL A 431 -38.20 -14.12 -2.20
C VAL A 431 -36.90 -13.93 -1.43
N GLU A 432 -36.11 -14.99 -1.36
CA GLU A 432 -34.79 -14.98 -0.77
C GLU A 432 -33.72 -15.13 -1.86
N MET A 433 -32.56 -14.54 -1.62
CA MET A 433 -31.35 -14.70 -2.42
C MET A 433 -30.29 -15.34 -1.55
N LYS A 434 -29.76 -16.48 -2.01
CA LYS A 434 -28.58 -17.11 -1.44
C LYS A 434 -27.39 -16.92 -2.38
N ILE A 435 -26.24 -16.52 -1.85
CA ILE A 435 -24.99 -16.51 -2.60
C ILE A 435 -24.48 -17.96 -2.69
N THR A 436 -24.36 -18.49 -3.91
CA THR A 436 -23.88 -19.87 -4.13
C THR A 436 -22.42 -19.92 -4.53
N LYS A 437 -21.84 -18.79 -4.96
CA LYS A 437 -20.42 -18.66 -5.32
C LYS A 437 -20.01 -17.18 -5.37
N LEU A 438 -18.76 -16.87 -5.02
CA LEU A 438 -18.15 -15.53 -5.07
C LEU A 438 -16.84 -15.49 -5.85
#